data_AF-A0AAE8LI17-F1
#
_entry.id   AF-A0AAE8LI17-F1
#
_cell.length_a   1.000
_cell.length_b   1.000
_cell.length_c   1.000
_cell.angle_alpha   90.00
_cell.angle_beta   90.00
_cell.angle_gamma   90.00
#
_symmetry.space_group_name_H-M   'P 1'
#
loop_
_entity.id
_entity.type
_entity.pdbx_description
1 polymer ?
#
loop_
_entity_poly.entity_id
_entity_poly.type
_entity_poly.pdbx_seq_one_letter_code
_entity_poly.pdbx_strand_id
1 'polypeptide(L)' 'MRWFPVESQCLPQALALKEFLVSAGHDVTVVVGVTTNPFKAHCWVQKGDCVLLQAPEFVRGYSPVRMFQ' A
#
# COMPACT_ATOMS: atom_id res chain seq x y z
N MET A 1 -15.87 -11.67 19.65
CA MET A 1 -14.76 -10.74 19.95
C MET A 1 -13.50 -11.34 19.35
N ARG A 2 -12.91 -10.73 18.31
CA ARG A 2 -11.74 -11.27 17.62
C ARG A 2 -10.50 -10.64 18.25
N TRP A 3 -9.85 -11.39 19.14
CA TRP A 3 -8.74 -10.93 19.99
C TRP A 3 -7.39 -10.83 19.27
N PHE A 4 -7.29 -11.38 18.07
CA PHE A 4 -6.12 -11.27 17.20
C PHE A 4 -6.48 -10.43 15.97
N PRO A 5 -5.68 -9.40 15.62
CA PRO A 5 -5.83 -8.75 14.33
C PRO A 5 -5.61 -9.82 13.26
N VAL A 6 -6.53 -9.89 12.29
CA VAL A 6 -6.23 -10.60 11.04
C VAL A 6 -5.03 -9.88 10.45
N GLU A 7 -3.94 -10.61 10.21
CA GLU A 7 -2.78 -10.03 9.54
C GLU A 7 -3.22 -9.42 8.22
N SER A 8 -3.10 -8.09 8.14
CA SER A 8 -3.29 -7.36 6.89
C SER A 8 -2.14 -7.71 5.96
N GLN A 9 -2.42 -8.40 4.87
CA GLN A 9 -1.41 -8.83 3.90
C GLN A 9 -0.87 -7.68 3.03
N CYS A 10 -1.43 -6.47 3.15
CA CYS A 10 -1.10 -5.35 2.29
C CYS A 10 0.39 -4.96 2.36
N LEU A 11 1.02 -4.97 3.54
CA LEU A 11 2.43 -4.60 3.68
C LEU A 11 3.38 -5.67 3.12
N PRO A 12 3.27 -6.96 3.51
CA PRO A 12 4.06 -8.01 2.87
C PRO A 12 3.91 -8.04 1.35
N GLN A 13 2.67 -7.88 0.83
CA GLN A 13 2.42 -7.88 -0.61
C GLN A 13 3.03 -6.66 -1.31
N ALA A 14 2.92 -5.47 -0.73
CA ALA A 14 3.50 -4.26 -1.29
C ALA A 14 5.02 -4.31 -1.31
N LEU A 15 5.65 -4.82 -0.24
CA LEU A 15 7.10 -5.00 -0.19
C LEU A 15 7.57 -6.06 -1.19
N ALA A 16 6.91 -7.21 -1.27
CA ALA A 16 7.24 -8.26 -2.24
C ALA A 16 7.12 -7.75 -3.69
N LEU A 17 6.06 -6.98 -3.98
CA LEU A 17 5.89 -6.36 -5.29
C LEU A 17 6.97 -5.31 -5.57
N LYS A 18 7.31 -4.47 -4.59
CA LYS A 18 8.40 -3.50 -4.72
C LYS A 18 9.70 -4.21 -5.08
N GLU A 19 10.12 -5.20 -4.31
CA GLU A 19 11.36 -5.95 -4.55
C GLU A 19 11.37 -6.57 -5.95
N PHE A 20 10.24 -7.18 -6.36
CA PHE A 20 10.09 -7.73 -7.70
C PHE A 20 10.27 -6.66 -8.80
N LEU A 21 9.61 -5.51 -8.69
CA LEU A 21 9.66 -4.43 -9.69
C LEU A 21 11.02 -3.73 -9.72
N VAL A 22 11.63 -3.50 -8.56
CA VAL A 22 12.99 -2.95 -8.46
C VAL A 22 13.99 -3.89 -9.10
N SER A 23 13.87 -5.21 -8.88
CA SER A 23 14.72 -6.20 -9.55
C SER A 23 14.56 -6.22 -11.07
N ALA A 24 13.40 -5.79 -11.57
CA ALA A 24 13.11 -5.61 -12.99
C ALA A 24 13.51 -4.22 -13.53
N GLY A 25 14.17 -3.37 -12.73
CA GLY A 25 14.62 -2.04 -13.13
C GLY A 25 13.55 -0.96 -13.10
N HIS A 26 12.44 -1.18 -12.39
CA HIS A 26 11.39 -0.17 -12.21
C HIS A 26 11.56 0.58 -10.89
N ASP A 27 11.57 1.91 -10.98
CA ASP A 27 11.41 2.79 -9.83
C ASP A 27 9.94 2.85 -9.42
N VAL A 28 9.65 2.47 -8.18
CA VAL A 28 8.30 2.42 -7.61
C VAL A 28 8.33 2.86 -6.15
N THR A 29 7.22 3.42 -5.68
CA THR A 29 7.06 3.91 -4.31
C THR A 29 6.06 3.06 -3.56
N VAL A 30 6.39 2.65 -2.35
CA VAL A 30 5.40 2.12 -1.40
C VAL A 30 4.80 3.30 -0.66
N VAL A 31 3.47 3.40 -0.68
CA VAL A 31 2.71 4.45 0.01
C VAL A 31 1.94 3.80 1.16
N VAL A 32 2.03 4.41 2.35
CA VAL A 32 1.19 4.09 3.50
C VAL A 32 0.17 5.20 3.64
N GLY A 33 -1.10 4.84 3.64
CA GLY A 33 -2.21 5.76 3.84
C GLY A 33 -3.12 5.34 4.98
N VAL A 34 -3.86 6.31 5.53
CA VAL A 34 -4.80 6.10 6.63
C VAL A 34 -6.18 6.68 6.34
N THR A 35 -7.22 6.03 6.85
CA THR A 35 -8.54 6.66 7.07
C THR A 35 -8.64 7.09 8.53
N THR A 36 -9.45 8.10 8.85
CA THR A 36 -9.60 8.61 10.22
C THR A 36 -10.85 8.12 10.94
N ASN A 37 -11.93 7.76 10.23
CA ASN A 37 -13.16 7.25 10.83
C ASN A 37 -13.89 6.22 9.92
N PRO A 38 -13.86 4.90 10.26
CA PRO A 38 -13.00 4.30 11.27
C PRO A 38 -11.52 4.45 10.90
N PHE A 39 -10.62 4.43 11.89
CA PHE A 39 -9.20 4.40 11.59
C PHE A 39 -8.80 3.08 10.93
N LYS A 40 -8.13 3.17 9.78
CA LYS A 40 -7.52 2.02 9.08
C LYS A 40 -6.21 2.47 8.48
N ALA A 41 -5.18 1.63 8.61
CA ALA A 41 -3.95 1.77 7.86
C ALA A 41 -3.95 0.81 6.69
N HIS A 42 -3.49 1.27 5.54
CA HIS A 42 -3.34 0.47 4.33
C HIS A 42 -2.10 0.92 3.57
N CYS A 43 -1.49 0.04 2.79
CA CYS A 43 -0.37 0.40 1.95
C CYS A 43 -0.49 -0.24 0.57
N TRP A 44 0.06 0.46 -0.43
CA TRP A 44 0.03 0.07 -1.83
C TRP A 44 1.34 0.48 -2.51
N VAL A 45 1.57 -0.06 -3.71
CA VAL A 45 2.69 0.31 -4.56
C VAL A 45 2.20 1.24 -5.68
N GLN A 46 2.97 2.28 -5.97
CA GLN A 46 2.67 3.29 -6.98
C GLN A 46 3.88 3.53 -7.89
N LYS A 47 3.62 3.79 -9.17
CA LYS A 47 4.61 4.27 -10.14
C LYS A 47 4.08 5.51 -10.82
N GLY A 48 4.66 6.68 -10.56
CA GLY A 48 4.05 7.95 -10.99
C GLY A 48 2.64 8.06 -10.42
N ASP A 49 1.63 8.25 -11.25
CA ASP A 49 0.21 8.31 -10.81
C ASP A 49 -0.51 6.94 -10.86
N CYS A 50 0.20 5.87 -11.21
CA CYS A 50 -0.38 4.54 -11.37
C CYS A 50 -0.30 3.74 -10.07
N VAL A 51 -1.45 3.31 -9.54
CA VAL A 51 -1.56 2.36 -8.43
C VAL A 51 -1.46 0.94 -8.97
N LEU A 52 -0.62 0.10 -8.35
CA LEU A 52 -0.35 -1.26 -8.81
C LEU A 52 -1.08 -2.29 -7.94
N LEU A 53 -1.58 -3.36 -8.58
CA LEU A 53 -2.31 -4.49 -7.98
C LEU A 53 -3.58 -4.14 -7.20
N GLN A 54 -3.99 -2.88 -7.19
CA GLN A 54 -5.20 -2.41 -6.52
C GLN A 54 -5.91 -1.34 -7.33
N ALA A 55 -7.22 -1.23 -7.15
CA ALA A 55 -8.03 -0.20 -7.79
C ALA A 55 -7.67 1.19 -7.24
N PRO A 56 -7.40 2.21 -8.08
CA PRO A 56 -7.19 3.58 -7.64
C PRO A 56 -8.32 4.12 -6.76
N GLU A 57 -9.57 3.73 -7.07
CA GLU A 57 -10.78 4.07 -6.31
C GLU A 57 -10.70 3.60 -4.86
N PHE A 58 -10.07 2.44 -4.63
CA PHE A 58 -9.90 1.87 -3.30
C PHE A 58 -8.92 2.69 -2.46
N VAL A 59 -7.78 3.08 -3.03
CA VAL A 59 -6.74 3.82 -2.30
C VAL A 59 -7.08 5.31 -2.16
N ARG A 60 -7.93 5.87 -3.02
CA ARG A 60 -8.41 7.27 -2.92
C ARG A 60 -9.12 7.59 -1.61
N GLY A 61 -9.66 6.59 -0.91
CA GLY A 61 -10.25 6.77 0.42
C GLY A 61 -9.23 7.00 1.54
N TYR A 62 -7.94 6.77 1.28
CA TYR A 62 -6.86 6.87 2.27
C TYR A 62 -6.04 8.15 2.05
N SER A 63 -5.72 8.84 3.14
CA SER A 63 -4.79 9.97 3.13
C SER A 63 -3.36 9.44 3.26
N PRO A 64 -2.46 9.69 2.30
CA PRO A 64 -1.06 9.29 2.41
C PRO A 64 -0.37 9.93 3.62
N VAL A 65 0.38 9.15 4.39
CA VAL A 65 1.14 9.61 5.57
C VAL A 65 2.62 9.27 5.50
N ARG A 66 3.00 8.26 4.70
CA ARG A 66 4.40 7.91 4.45
C ARG A 66 4.56 7.37 3.05
N MET A 67 5.69 7.70 2.43
CA MET A 67 6.10 7.18 1.12
C MET A 67 7.57 6.79 1.21
N PHE A 68 7.96 5.69 0.55
CA PHE A 68 9.36 5.30 0.42
C PHE A 68 9.59 4.53 -0.89
N GLN A 69 10.63 4.95 -1.60
CA GLN A 69 11.15 4.33 -2.83
C GLN A 69 12.13 3.22 -2.53
#